data_AF-A0A2Z5E7C4-F1
#
_entry.id   AF-A0A2Z5E7C4-F1
#
_cell.length_a   1.000
_cell.length_b   1.000
_cell.length_c   1.000
_cell.angle_alpha   90.00
_cell.angle_beta   90.00
_cell.angle_gamma   90.00
#
_symmetry.space_group_name_H-M   'P 1'
#
loop_
_entity.id
_entity.type
_entity.pdbx_description
1 polymer ?
#
loop_
_entity_poly.entity_id
_entity_poly.type
_entity_poly.pdbx_seq_one_letter_code
_entity_poly.pdbx_strand_id
1 'polypeptide(L)'
;MYQDDEPLNASGTPRKFASIKPAAPAVPHAGSTTVEAAEDALFEDILEIEGALRMAMASVAGFGAPATGQVERGIGELAGRIPDEDFVLLRAHAQALTAATDTKDATQVRSSQALLVDALTSLRRMLA
;
A
#
# COMPACT_ATOMS: atom_id res chain seq x y z
N MET A 1 -11.41 60.69 20.06
CA MET A 1 -11.65 59.42 19.32
C MET A 1 -13.15 59.32 19.14
N TYR A 2 -13.64 59.64 17.95
CA TYR A 2 -15.03 59.49 17.54
C TYR A 2 -15.12 58.19 16.73
N GLN A 3 -16.01 57.29 17.11
CA GLN A 3 -16.61 56.32 16.19
C GLN A 3 -18.12 56.39 16.41
N ASP A 4 -18.73 57.21 15.57
CA ASP A 4 -20.08 57.01 15.03
C ASP A 4 -20.18 55.59 14.42
N ASP A 5 -21.31 54.93 14.64
CA ASP A 5 -22.19 54.36 13.59
C ASP A 5 -23.31 53.53 14.26
N GLU A 6 -24.45 54.18 14.45
CA GLU A 6 -25.79 53.56 14.36
C GLU A 6 -26.11 53.32 12.86
N PRO A 7 -27.27 52.77 12.46
CA PRO A 7 -28.01 51.56 12.83
C PRO A 7 -28.25 50.73 11.54
N LEU A 8 -29.35 49.96 11.46
CA LEU A 8 -29.94 49.29 10.28
C LEU A 8 -29.53 47.82 10.10
N ASN A 9 -30.44 46.87 10.34
CA ASN A 9 -31.52 46.67 9.39
C ASN A 9 -32.55 45.65 9.90
N ALA A 10 -33.79 45.97 9.57
CA ALA A 10 -34.96 45.15 9.81
C ALA A 10 -34.99 43.91 8.90
N SER A 11 -35.96 43.05 9.22
CA SER A 11 -36.81 42.34 8.26
C SER A 11 -36.62 40.82 8.17
N GLY A 12 -37.76 40.12 8.26
CA GLY A 12 -37.92 38.81 7.62
C GLY A 12 -38.43 37.68 8.52
N THR A 13 -39.74 37.63 8.75
CA THR A 13 -40.48 36.41 9.15
C THR A 13 -40.50 35.35 8.00
N PRO A 14 -41.18 34.20 8.12
CA PRO A 14 -40.63 32.86 8.37
C PRO A 14 -40.82 31.89 7.17
N ARG A 15 -40.03 30.82 7.00
CA ARG A 15 -40.42 29.71 6.08
C ARG A 15 -40.00 28.30 6.52
N LYS A 16 -41.01 27.42 6.45
CA LYS A 16 -41.06 25.98 6.71
C LYS A 16 -40.09 25.16 5.85
N PHE A 17 -39.45 24.16 6.43
CA PHE A 17 -38.98 22.93 5.75
C PHE A 17 -39.12 21.78 6.78
N ALA A 18 -40.09 20.88 6.61
CA ALA A 18 -40.04 19.66 5.81
C ALA A 18 -39.81 18.45 6.74
N SER A 19 -40.78 17.52 6.73
CA SER A 19 -40.78 16.26 7.45
C SER A 19 -39.51 15.47 7.20
N ILE A 20 -38.78 15.14 8.26
CA ILE A 20 -37.71 14.15 8.21
C ILE A 20 -38.20 12.88 8.91
N LYS A 21 -38.49 11.87 8.08
CA LYS A 21 -38.71 10.48 8.45
C LYS A 21 -37.58 10.03 9.40
N PRO A 22 -37.84 9.42 10.56
CA PRO A 22 -36.77 8.82 11.34
C PRO A 22 -36.18 7.69 10.51
N ALA A 23 -34.94 7.87 10.04
CA ALA A 23 -34.16 6.80 9.47
C ALA A 23 -34.03 5.72 10.55
N ALA A 24 -34.43 4.49 10.21
CA ALA A 24 -34.12 3.33 11.03
C ALA A 24 -32.60 3.30 11.30
N PRO A 25 -32.17 2.93 12.51
CA PRO A 25 -30.74 2.86 12.82
C PRO A 25 -30.10 1.89 11.85
N ALA A 26 -29.09 2.36 11.11
CA ALA A 26 -28.18 1.50 10.39
C ALA A 26 -27.60 0.52 11.42
N VAL A 27 -27.99 -0.74 11.31
CA VAL A 27 -27.33 -1.84 12.00
C VAL A 27 -25.86 -1.81 11.58
N PRO A 28 -24.91 -1.55 12.50
CA PRO A 28 -23.53 -1.82 12.18
C PRO A 28 -23.44 -3.33 11.96
N HIS A 29 -23.08 -3.73 10.74
CA HIS A 29 -22.64 -5.10 10.48
C HIS A 29 -21.31 -5.26 11.20
N ALA A 30 -21.41 -5.55 12.50
CA ALA A 30 -20.31 -5.94 13.34
C ALA A 30 -20.05 -7.43 13.07
N GLY A 31 -18.85 -7.73 12.56
CA GLY A 31 -18.28 -9.08 12.65
C GLY A 31 -17.93 -9.74 11.32
N SER A 32 -17.11 -9.10 10.48
CA SER A 32 -16.13 -9.77 9.58
C SER A 32 -15.33 -8.70 8.82
N THR A 33 -14.49 -7.90 9.50
CA THR A 33 -13.91 -6.72 8.82
C THR A 33 -12.45 -6.39 9.16
N THR A 34 -11.80 -7.07 10.10
CA THR A 34 -10.41 -6.72 10.46
C THR A 34 -9.37 -7.68 9.90
N VAL A 35 -9.68 -8.98 9.82
CA VAL A 35 -8.75 -10.00 9.30
C VAL A 35 -8.77 -10.01 7.77
N GLU A 36 -9.95 -10.10 7.15
CA GLU A 36 -10.10 -10.04 5.68
C GLU A 36 -9.52 -8.73 5.12
N ALA A 37 -9.76 -7.58 5.77
CA ALA A 37 -9.16 -6.31 5.34
C ALA A 37 -7.63 -6.25 5.51
N ALA A 38 -7.06 -6.98 6.46
CA ALA A 38 -5.61 -7.06 6.65
C ALA A 38 -4.95 -8.00 5.63
N GLU A 39 -5.63 -9.08 5.26
CA GLU A 39 -5.23 -10.00 4.19
C GLU A 39 -5.32 -9.33 2.81
N ASP A 40 -6.38 -8.56 2.56
CA ASP A 40 -6.53 -7.73 1.34
C ASP A 40 -5.39 -6.71 1.23
N ALA A 41 -5.09 -5.98 2.31
CA ALA A 41 -3.98 -5.02 2.32
C ALA A 41 -2.62 -5.72 2.10
N LEU A 42 -2.42 -6.91 2.68
CA LEU A 42 -1.22 -7.70 2.46
C LEU A 42 -1.09 -8.16 0.99
N PHE A 43 -2.19 -8.57 0.39
CA PHE A 43 -2.23 -8.99 -1.01
C PHE A 43 -1.86 -7.84 -1.96
N GLU A 44 -2.41 -6.64 -1.73
CA GLU A 44 -2.09 -5.43 -2.50
C GLU A 44 -0.61 -5.03 -2.34
N ASP A 45 -0.07 -5.06 -1.12
CA ASP A 45 1.35 -4.76 -0.89
C ASP A 45 2.26 -5.75 -1.63
N ILE A 46 1.92 -7.04 -1.62
CA ILE A 46 2.66 -8.07 -2.38
C ILE A 46 2.60 -7.78 -3.89
N LEU A 47 1.44 -7.38 -4.41
CA LEU A 47 1.28 -7.02 -5.82
C LEU A 47 2.08 -5.78 -6.22
N GLU A 48 2.12 -4.75 -5.37
CA GLU A 48 2.90 -3.53 -5.62
C GLU A 48 4.40 -3.87 -5.75
N ILE A 49 4.93 -4.67 -4.81
CA ILE A 49 6.33 -5.10 -4.83
C ILE A 49 6.61 -5.98 -6.07
N GLU A 50 5.73 -6.93 -6.37
CA GLU A 50 5.85 -7.82 -7.54
C GLU A 50 5.85 -7.00 -8.84
N GLY A 51 4.95 -6.01 -8.95
CA GLY A 51 4.83 -5.11 -10.10
C GLY A 51 6.08 -4.27 -10.30
N ALA A 52 6.62 -3.67 -9.23
CA ALA A 52 7.86 -2.90 -9.27
C ALA A 52 9.05 -3.75 -9.76
N LEU A 53 9.16 -5.00 -9.28
CA LEU A 53 10.19 -5.94 -9.71
C LEU A 53 10.05 -6.33 -11.19
N ARG A 54 8.83 -6.63 -11.65
CA ARG A 54 8.57 -6.98 -13.05
C ARG A 54 8.89 -5.83 -13.99
N MET A 55 8.55 -4.60 -13.61
CA MET A 55 8.90 -3.40 -14.38
C MET A 55 10.42 -3.17 -14.42
N ALA A 56 11.11 -3.42 -13.30
CA ALA A 56 12.57 -3.34 -13.25
C ALA A 56 13.24 -4.39 -14.15
N MET A 57 12.70 -5.62 -14.23
CA MET A 57 13.19 -6.66 -15.14
C MET A 57 12.96 -6.33 -16.62
N ALA A 58 11.86 -5.65 -16.96
CA ALA A 58 11.50 -5.30 -18.33
C ALA A 58 12.29 -4.09 -18.88
N SER A 59 12.93 -3.30 -18.01
CA SER A 59 13.80 -2.19 -18.42
C SER A 59 15.11 -2.74 -19.00
N VAL A 60 15.25 -2.66 -20.33
CA VAL A 60 16.37 -3.19 -21.14
C VAL A 60 17.75 -2.58 -20.79
N ALA A 61 17.80 -1.51 -19.99
CA ALA A 61 19.04 -0.88 -19.56
C ALA A 61 19.46 -1.40 -18.18
N GLY A 62 20.43 -2.31 -18.18
CA GLY A 62 21.02 -2.88 -16.97
C GLY A 62 21.33 -1.81 -15.92
N PHE A 63 20.94 -2.10 -14.68
CA PHE A 63 21.11 -1.24 -13.50
C PHE A 63 20.14 -0.06 -13.41
N GLY A 64 18.84 -0.36 -13.44
CA GLY A 64 17.82 0.45 -12.80
C GLY A 64 17.91 0.37 -11.27
N ALA A 65 18.94 0.99 -10.69
CA ALA A 65 19.13 1.16 -9.25
C ALA A 65 18.02 1.92 -8.46
N PRO A 66 16.96 2.53 -9.05
CA PRO A 66 15.88 3.10 -8.23
C PRO A 66 15.00 2.05 -7.52
N ALA A 67 14.96 0.81 -8.00
CA ALA A 67 13.99 -0.18 -7.51
C ALA A 67 14.46 -0.98 -6.27
N THR A 68 15.77 -1.16 -6.05
CA THR A 68 16.28 -1.98 -4.93
C THR A 68 15.88 -1.44 -3.57
N GLY A 69 16.02 -0.13 -3.35
CA GLY A 69 15.61 0.50 -2.08
C GLY A 69 14.09 0.47 -1.83
N GLN A 70 13.28 0.50 -2.89
CA GLN A 70 11.82 0.36 -2.78
C GLN A 70 11.44 -1.10 -2.46
N VAL A 71 12.10 -2.06 -3.09
CA VAL A 71 11.89 -3.50 -2.83
C VAL A 71 12.28 -3.86 -1.40
N GLU A 72 13.43 -3.40 -0.91
CA GLU A 72 13.84 -3.63 0.48
C GLU A 72 12.86 -3.01 1.48
N ARG A 73 12.38 -1.79 1.21
CA ARG A 73 11.37 -1.14 2.05
C ARG A 73 10.05 -1.92 2.06
N GLY A 74 9.54 -2.26 0.88
CA GLY A 74 8.28 -3.00 0.75
C GLY A 74 8.35 -4.37 1.43
N ILE A 75 9.46 -5.10 1.27
CA ILE A 75 9.67 -6.36 2.02
C ILE A 75 9.68 -6.10 3.53
N GLY A 76 10.31 -5.01 3.99
CA GLY A 76 10.29 -4.59 5.38
C GLY A 76 8.88 -4.36 5.94
N GLU A 77 7.95 -3.87 5.12
CA GLU A 77 6.54 -3.65 5.48
C GLU A 77 5.73 -4.96 5.61
N LEU A 78 6.26 -6.08 5.10
CA LEU A 78 5.68 -7.42 5.27
C LEU A 78 6.07 -8.07 6.61
N ALA A 79 7.02 -7.49 7.35
CA ALA A 79 7.51 -8.06 8.61
C ALA A 79 6.37 -8.23 9.63
N GLY A 80 6.20 -9.45 10.15
CA GLY A 80 5.14 -9.78 11.10
C GLY A 80 3.73 -9.93 10.50
N ARG A 81 3.59 -9.79 9.16
CA ARG A 81 2.33 -10.01 8.42
C ARG A 81 2.35 -11.30 7.58
N ILE A 82 3.54 -11.81 7.28
CA ILE A 82 3.77 -13.10 6.61
C ILE A 82 4.52 -14.06 7.54
N PRO A 83 4.55 -15.37 7.23
CA PRO A 83 5.38 -16.32 7.98
C PRO A 83 6.86 -15.91 7.99
N ASP A 84 7.52 -16.11 9.14
CA ASP A 84 8.92 -15.70 9.33
C ASP A 84 9.87 -16.36 8.32
N GLU A 85 9.61 -17.62 7.94
CA GLU A 85 10.41 -18.35 6.94
C GLU A 85 10.38 -17.64 5.58
N ASP A 86 9.20 -17.23 5.13
CA ASP A 86 9.02 -16.51 3.87
C ASP A 86 9.64 -15.10 3.94
N PHE A 87 9.49 -14.42 5.08
CA PHE A 87 10.12 -13.11 5.30
C PHE A 87 11.65 -13.19 5.24
N VAL A 88 12.25 -14.18 5.90
CA VAL A 88 13.70 -14.41 5.85
C VAL A 88 14.15 -14.71 4.42
N LEU A 89 13.39 -15.52 3.67
CA LEU A 89 13.69 -15.84 2.28
C LEU A 89 13.64 -14.59 1.38
N LEU A 90 12.58 -13.80 1.46
CA LEU A 90 12.45 -12.55 0.71
C LEU A 90 13.59 -11.57 1.04
N ARG A 91 13.93 -11.43 2.32
CA ARG A 91 15.02 -10.57 2.76
C ARG A 91 16.37 -11.03 2.23
N ALA A 92 16.64 -12.33 2.24
CA ALA A 92 17.87 -12.90 1.69
C ALA A 92 18.00 -12.63 0.17
N HIS A 93 16.90 -12.77 -0.57
CA HIS A 93 16.90 -12.47 -2.00
C HIS A 93 17.04 -10.97 -2.30
N ALA A 94 16.44 -10.09 -1.49
CA ALA A 94 16.62 -8.65 -1.59
C ALA A 94 18.08 -8.23 -1.33
N GLN A 95 18.71 -8.80 -0.30
CA GLN A 95 20.13 -8.58 -0.03
C GLN A 95 21.02 -9.06 -1.17
N ALA A 96 20.72 -10.24 -1.74
CA ALA A 96 21.44 -10.75 -2.91
C ALA A 96 21.26 -9.84 -4.13
N LEU A 97 20.07 -9.28 -4.34
CA LEU A 97 19.79 -8.32 -5.40
C LEU A 97 20.57 -7.01 -5.21
N THR A 98 20.60 -6.47 -3.99
CA THR A 98 21.39 -5.27 -3.65
C THR A 98 22.87 -5.52 -3.89
N ALA A 99 23.42 -6.63 -3.39
CA ALA A 99 24.81 -7.01 -3.61
C ALA A 99 25.15 -7.19 -5.10
N ALA A 100 24.26 -7.82 -5.88
CA ALA A 100 24.43 -7.98 -7.33
C ALA A 100 24.38 -6.64 -8.09
N THR A 101 23.56 -5.71 -7.61
CA THR A 101 23.46 -4.35 -8.16
C THR A 101 24.74 -3.58 -7.89
N ASP A 102 25.28 -3.67 -6.67
CA ASP A 102 26.52 -3.01 -6.25
C ASP A 102 27.74 -3.52 -7.04
N THR A 103 27.80 -4.83 -7.31
CA THR A 103 28.88 -5.45 -8.10
C THR A 103 28.68 -5.33 -9.60
N LYS A 104 27.55 -4.77 -10.05
CA LYS A 104 27.14 -4.66 -11.45
C LYS A 104 27.11 -6.03 -12.17
N ASP A 105 26.70 -7.08 -11.46
CA ASP A 105 26.49 -8.40 -12.05
C ASP A 105 25.05 -8.51 -12.59
N ALA A 106 24.89 -8.25 -13.89
CA ALA A 106 23.58 -8.27 -14.55
C ALA A 106 22.93 -9.68 -14.57
N THR A 107 23.71 -10.75 -14.46
CA THR A 107 23.17 -12.12 -14.42
C THR A 107 22.62 -12.40 -13.03
N GLN A 108 23.38 -12.04 -12.00
CA GLN A 108 22.96 -12.21 -10.62
C GLN A 108 21.78 -11.30 -10.27
N VAL A 109 21.75 -10.05 -10.75
CA VAL A 109 20.59 -9.14 -10.61
C VAL A 109 19.31 -9.80 -11.16
N ARG A 110 19.36 -10.32 -12.40
CA ARG A 110 18.21 -10.98 -13.01
C ARG A 110 17.80 -12.24 -12.26
N SER A 111 18.76 -13.03 -11.80
CA SER A 111 18.48 -14.23 -10.99
C SER A 111 17.81 -13.89 -9.67
N SER A 112 18.30 -12.89 -8.94
CA SER A 112 17.73 -12.47 -7.66
C SER A 112 16.36 -11.82 -7.82
N GLN A 113 16.13 -11.04 -8.89
CA GLN A 113 14.81 -10.51 -9.23
C GLN A 113 13.79 -11.62 -9.52
N ALA A 114 14.18 -12.63 -10.31
CA ALA A 114 13.31 -13.76 -10.60
C ALA A 114 12.92 -14.52 -9.33
N LEU A 115 13.89 -14.80 -8.44
CA LEU A 115 13.63 -15.47 -7.16
C LEU A 115 12.70 -14.67 -6.25
N LEU A 116 12.85 -13.33 -6.20
CA LEU A 116 11.92 -12.47 -5.46
C LEU A 116 10.50 -12.54 -6.01
N VAL A 117 10.34 -12.45 -7.33
CA VAL A 117 9.02 -12.54 -7.97
C VAL A 117 8.37 -13.91 -7.75
N ASP A 118 9.15 -14.98 -7.82
CA ASP A 118 8.65 -16.34 -7.56
C ASP A 118 8.20 -16.50 -6.11
N ALA A 119 8.97 -16.00 -5.14
CA ALA A 119 8.62 -16.03 -3.72
C ALA A 119 7.35 -15.19 -3.43
N LEU A 120 7.25 -13.97 -3.97
CA LEU A 120 6.07 -13.12 -3.85
C LEU A 120 4.83 -13.74 -4.52
N THR A 121 5.01 -14.35 -5.70
CA THR A 121 3.92 -15.07 -6.38
C THR A 121 3.45 -16.27 -5.55
N SER A 122 4.37 -17.00 -4.91
CA SER A 122 4.05 -18.11 -4.02
C SER A 122 3.24 -17.64 -2.81
N LEU A 123 3.71 -16.60 -2.12
CA LEU A 123 2.99 -15.95 -1.01
C LEU A 123 1.58 -15.54 -1.43
N ARG A 124 1.46 -14.85 -2.57
CA ARG A 124 0.18 -14.40 -3.11
C ARG A 124 -0.81 -15.55 -3.36
N ARG A 125 -0.33 -16.69 -3.85
CA ARG A 125 -1.16 -17.88 -4.08
C ARG A 125 -1.63 -18.56 -2.80
N MET A 126 -0.91 -18.39 -1.69
CA MET A 126 -1.34 -18.91 -0.39
C MET A 126 -2.41 -18.04 0.27
N LEU A 127 -2.49 -16.76 -0.12
CA LEU A 127 -3.46 -15.78 0.38
C LEU A 127 -4.77 -15.73 -0.44
N ALA A 128 -4.80 -16.35 -1.63
CA ALA A 128 -5.94 -16.34 -2.56
C ALA A 128 -6.74 -17.65 -2.52
#